data_AF-A0A9E4HFI2-F1
#
_entry.id   AF-A0A9E4HFI2-F1
#
_cell.length_a   1.000
_cell.length_b   1.000
_cell.length_c   1.000
_cell.angle_alpha   90.00
_cell.angle_beta   90.00
_cell.angle_gamma   90.00
#
_symmetry.space_group_name_H-M   'P 1'
#
loop_
_entity.id
_entity.type
_entity.pdbx_description
1 polymer ?
#
loop_
_entity_poly.entity_id
_entity_poly.type
_entity_poly.pdbx_seq_one_letter_code
_entity_poly.pdbx_strand_id
1 'polypeptide(L)'
;MPRRYAFLSVLLLGLVPAITGCQLAEDLVYGTKSRPPDEFQVVNQPPLSMPPDYGLRPPKPGATRPNTAEPAQRARQAVFGIDDEKLHPLDETSVASRTIGERALLSRAGATRANPEIRRILNTEGAAIAQEDRSLTEQLLFMDAQEKPTDETLDPIEEYRRIYGQPVPSAPSTDTGQDDPIFGYE
;
A
#
# COMPACT_ATOMS: atom_id res chain seq x y z
N MET A 1 -18.05 7.98 -60.51
CA MET A 1 -18.07 8.45 -59.11
C MET A 1 -18.79 7.57 -58.07
N PRO A 2 -19.72 6.62 -58.38
CA PRO A 2 -20.49 5.92 -57.34
C PRO A 2 -19.69 4.86 -56.54
N ARG A 3 -18.61 4.31 -57.12
CA ARG A 3 -17.79 3.28 -56.44
C ARG A 3 -17.11 3.79 -55.16
N ARG A 4 -16.66 5.05 -55.12
CA ARG A 4 -15.99 5.61 -53.94
C ARG A 4 -16.96 5.82 -52.77
N TYR A 5 -18.20 6.23 -53.05
CA TYR A 5 -19.24 6.36 -52.05
C TYR A 5 -19.76 5.00 -51.54
N ALA A 6 -19.78 3.98 -52.40
CA ALA A 6 -20.11 2.60 -51.99
C ALA A 6 -19.05 1.97 -51.07
N PHE A 7 -17.76 2.25 -51.29
CA PHE A 7 -16.72 1.83 -50.35
C PHE A 7 -16.80 2.58 -49.02
N LEU A 8 -17.11 3.88 -49.06
CA LEU A 8 -17.23 4.70 -47.86
C LEU A 8 -18.45 4.32 -47.01
N SER A 9 -19.57 3.94 -47.64
CA SER A 9 -20.76 3.46 -46.94
C SER A 9 -20.56 2.10 -46.29
N VAL A 10 -19.84 1.17 -46.93
CA VAL A 10 -19.50 -0.13 -46.35
C VAL A 10 -18.55 0.02 -45.16
N LEU A 11 -17.55 0.92 -45.26
CA LEU A 11 -16.64 1.22 -44.16
C LEU A 11 -17.38 1.82 -42.95
N LEU A 12 -18.30 2.75 -43.21
CA LEU A 12 -19.08 3.41 -42.16
C LEU A 12 -20.07 2.44 -41.49
N LEU A 13 -20.64 1.49 -42.24
CA LEU A 13 -21.55 0.48 -41.70
C LEU A 13 -20.84 -0.57 -40.82
N GLY A 14 -19.54 -0.83 -41.06
CA GLY A 14 -18.73 -1.72 -40.23
C GLY A 14 -18.15 -1.07 -38.96
N LEU A 15 -17.92 0.25 -38.98
CA LEU A 15 -17.34 0.98 -37.84
C LEU A 15 -18.33 1.13 -36.68
N VAL A 16 -19.61 1.31 -36.97
CA VAL A 16 -20.67 1.50 -35.96
C VAL A 16 -20.78 0.33 -34.97
N PRO A 17 -20.89 -0.96 -35.40
CA PRO A 17 -20.98 -2.08 -34.47
C PRO A 17 -19.68 -2.37 -33.71
N ALA A 18 -18.52 -1.99 -34.26
CA ALA A 18 -17.22 -2.21 -33.60
C ALA A 18 -17.07 -1.39 -32.31
N ILE A 19 -17.66 -0.18 -32.26
CA ILE A 19 -17.61 0.68 -31.07
C ILE A 19 -18.61 0.22 -30.00
N THR A 20 -19.77 -0.31 -30.40
CA THR A 20 -20.80 -0.80 -29.45
C THR A 20 -20.39 -2.11 -28.76
N GLY A 21 -19.48 -2.88 -29.35
CA GLY A 21 -18.95 -4.12 -28.77
C GLY A 21 -18.03 -3.93 -27.56
N CYS A 22 -17.33 -2.79 -27.47
CA CYS A 22 -16.38 -2.55 -26.37
C CYS A 22 -17.08 -2.41 -25.01
N GLN A 23 -18.27 -1.78 -24.95
CA GLN A 23 -19.00 -1.62 -23.68
C GLN A 23 -19.59 -2.94 -23.14
N LEU A 24 -19.99 -3.87 -24.02
CA LEU A 24 -20.44 -5.19 -23.57
C LEU A 24 -19.29 -6.06 -23.04
N ALA A 25 -18.09 -5.92 -23.62
CA ALA A 25 -16.91 -6.62 -23.14
C ALA A 25 -16.54 -6.16 -21.73
N GLU A 26 -16.70 -4.86 -21.42
CA GLU A 26 -16.37 -4.36 -20.09
C GLU A 26 -17.28 -4.91 -18.98
N ASP A 27 -18.59 -4.96 -19.24
CA ASP A 27 -19.56 -5.49 -18.27
C ASP A 27 -19.40 -7.00 -18.00
N LEU A 28 -19.00 -7.78 -19.02
CA LEU A 28 -18.89 -9.25 -18.92
C LEU A 28 -17.48 -9.73 -18.52
N VAL A 29 -16.42 -8.99 -18.89
CA VAL A 29 -15.02 -9.39 -18.68
C VAL A 29 -14.39 -8.68 -17.49
N TYR A 30 -14.70 -7.39 -17.26
CA TYR A 30 -14.12 -6.61 -16.17
C TYR A 30 -14.98 -6.56 -14.91
N GLY A 31 -16.17 -7.18 -14.91
CA GLY A 31 -16.94 -7.40 -13.68
C GLY A 31 -17.25 -6.10 -12.93
N THR A 32 -17.47 -5.00 -13.64
CA THR A 32 -17.86 -3.69 -13.07
C THR A 32 -19.23 -3.72 -12.40
N LYS A 33 -20.01 -4.80 -12.63
CA LYS A 33 -21.23 -5.16 -11.89
C LYS A 33 -20.97 -6.21 -10.81
N SER A 34 -19.76 -6.24 -10.25
CA SER A 34 -19.47 -7.01 -9.04
C SER A 34 -20.43 -6.55 -7.96
N ARG A 35 -21.43 -7.38 -7.65
CA ARG A 35 -22.23 -7.21 -6.44
C ARG A 35 -21.22 -7.31 -5.29
N PRO A 36 -21.07 -6.26 -4.46
CA PRO A 36 -20.24 -6.38 -3.28
C PRO A 36 -20.75 -7.59 -2.48
N PRO A 37 -19.84 -8.45 -1.98
CA PRO A 37 -20.25 -9.55 -1.11
C PRO A 37 -20.98 -8.95 0.08
N ASP A 38 -22.15 -9.51 0.39
CA ASP A 38 -23.05 -9.03 1.45
C ASP A 38 -22.30 -8.97 2.79
N GLU A 39 -21.91 -7.76 3.19
CA GLU A 39 -21.16 -7.50 4.42
C GLU A 39 -21.94 -7.85 5.69
N PHE A 40 -23.23 -8.17 5.59
CA PHE A 40 -24.07 -8.62 6.70
C PHE A 40 -24.39 -10.11 6.66
N GLN A 41 -23.81 -10.86 5.71
CA GLN A 41 -23.99 -12.31 5.66
C GLN A 41 -23.24 -12.97 6.83
N VAL A 42 -23.98 -13.32 7.88
CA VAL A 42 -23.43 -14.05 9.03
C VAL A 42 -23.26 -15.53 8.67
N VAL A 43 -22.01 -15.98 8.56
CA VAL A 43 -21.67 -17.40 8.43
C VAL A 43 -21.64 -18.03 9.84
N ASN A 44 -22.50 -19.02 10.08
CA ASN A 44 -22.51 -19.76 11.34
C ASN A 44 -21.20 -20.57 11.49
N GLN A 45 -20.40 -20.23 12.49
CA GLN A 45 -19.24 -21.02 12.87
C GLN A 45 -19.69 -22.26 13.65
N PRO A 46 -19.03 -23.42 13.46
CA PRO A 46 -19.28 -24.58 14.31
C PRO A 46 -19.00 -24.20 15.77
N PRO A 47 -19.78 -24.73 16.73
CA PRO A 47 -19.56 -24.43 18.14
C PRO A 47 -18.13 -24.83 18.53
N LEU A 48 -17.41 -23.91 19.17
CA LEU A 48 -16.09 -24.18 19.72
C LEU A 48 -16.25 -25.11 20.93
N SER A 49 -16.19 -26.42 20.71
CA SER A 49 -16.10 -27.40 21.78
C SER A 49 -14.69 -27.36 22.35
N MET A 50 -14.59 -27.01 23.62
CA MET A 50 -13.34 -27.04 24.36
C MET A 50 -12.89 -28.50 24.54
N PRO A 51 -11.71 -28.91 24.02
CA PRO A 51 -11.26 -30.28 24.18
C PRO A 51 -11.02 -30.60 25.67
N PRO A 52 -11.27 -31.85 26.10
CA PRO A 52 -11.33 -32.25 27.52
C PRO A 52 -9.99 -32.23 28.27
N ASP A 53 -8.88 -31.88 27.60
CA ASP A 53 -7.56 -31.94 28.20
C ASP A 53 -7.05 -30.55 28.61
N TYR A 54 -7.49 -30.10 29.79
CA TYR A 54 -6.81 -29.07 30.59
C TYR A 54 -5.63 -29.64 31.39
N GLY A 55 -5.01 -30.72 30.92
CA GLY A 55 -3.80 -31.32 31.50
C GLY A 55 -2.52 -30.51 31.22
N LEU A 56 -2.61 -29.20 31.00
CA LEU A 56 -1.42 -28.38 30.82
C LEU A 56 -0.75 -28.23 32.18
N ARG A 57 0.44 -28.82 32.33
CA ARG A 57 1.30 -28.56 33.47
C ARG A 57 1.55 -27.05 33.57
N PRO A 58 1.41 -26.44 34.76
CA PRO A 58 1.78 -25.05 34.95
C PRO A 58 3.20 -24.80 34.43
N PRO A 59 3.42 -23.73 33.64
CA PRO A 59 4.75 -23.41 33.18
C PRO A 59 5.66 -23.21 34.39
N LYS A 60 6.88 -23.74 34.32
CA LYS A 60 7.86 -23.60 35.41
C LYS A 60 8.07 -22.10 35.68
N PRO A 61 8.02 -21.65 36.95
CA PRO A 61 8.37 -20.28 37.30
C PRO A 61 9.75 -19.94 36.73
N GLY A 62 9.83 -18.89 35.91
CA GLY A 62 11.07 -18.45 35.26
C GLY A 62 11.34 -19.02 33.86
N ALA A 63 10.45 -19.85 33.28
CA ALA A 63 10.58 -20.23 31.87
C ALA A 63 10.39 -19.01 30.95
N THR A 64 11.26 -18.86 29.95
CA THR A 64 11.17 -17.81 28.94
C THR A 64 9.78 -17.82 28.30
N ARG A 65 9.07 -16.69 28.36
CA ARG A 65 7.76 -16.55 27.72
C ARG A 65 7.95 -16.74 26.20
N PRO A 66 7.12 -17.54 25.50
CA PRO A 66 7.15 -17.65 24.03
C PRO A 66 6.76 -16.36 23.28
N ASN A 67 6.61 -15.24 23.99
CA ASN A 67 6.02 -14.01 23.49
C ASN A 67 7.10 -12.97 23.22
N THR A 68 7.78 -13.07 22.07
CA THR A 68 8.54 -11.93 21.55
C THR A 68 8.64 -11.94 20.02
N ALA A 69 7.52 -12.18 19.35
CA ALA A 69 7.36 -11.62 18.01
C ALA A 69 6.05 -10.86 18.02
N GLU A 70 6.17 -9.54 17.90
CA GLU A 70 5.07 -8.61 17.71
C GLU A 70 4.17 -9.18 16.59
N PRO A 71 2.83 -9.21 16.74
CA PRO A 71 1.96 -9.81 15.74
C PRO A 71 2.22 -9.26 14.32
N ALA A 72 2.58 -7.98 14.20
CA ALA A 72 2.95 -7.37 12.94
C ALA A 72 4.25 -7.97 12.36
N GLN A 73 5.25 -8.27 13.20
CA GLN A 73 6.48 -8.93 12.79
C GLN A 73 6.23 -10.38 12.35
N ARG A 74 5.40 -11.14 13.07
CA ARG A 74 5.03 -12.50 12.63
C ARG A 74 4.27 -12.50 11.31
N ALA A 75 3.33 -11.57 11.13
CA ALA A 75 2.58 -11.45 9.88
C ALA A 75 3.52 -11.10 8.72
N ARG A 76 4.44 -10.17 8.92
CA ARG A 76 5.44 -9.78 7.91
C ARG A 76 6.35 -10.96 7.53
N GLN A 77 6.82 -11.72 8.51
CA GLN A 77 7.65 -12.91 8.27
C GLN A 77 6.86 -14.01 7.55
N ALA A 78 5.59 -14.23 7.90
CA ALA A 78 4.75 -15.23 7.23
C ALA A 78 4.42 -14.86 5.77
N VAL A 79 4.21 -13.57 5.50
CA VAL A 79 3.87 -13.07 4.16
C VAL A 79 5.09 -12.96 3.25
N PHE A 80 6.22 -12.51 3.77
CA PHE A 80 7.39 -12.17 2.96
C PHE A 80 8.60 -13.08 3.19
N GLY A 81 8.60 -13.95 4.21
CA GLY A 81 9.71 -14.83 4.54
C GLY A 81 10.99 -14.10 5.00
N ILE A 82 10.87 -12.81 5.34
CA ILE A 82 12.02 -11.96 5.68
C ILE A 82 12.24 -12.08 7.20
N ASP A 83 13.31 -12.76 7.58
CA ASP A 83 13.90 -12.59 8.90
C ASP A 83 14.61 -11.24 8.90
N ASP A 84 14.19 -10.27 9.73
CA ASP A 84 14.80 -8.92 9.81
C ASP A 84 16.32 -8.97 10.10
N GLU A 85 16.84 -10.10 10.58
CA GLU A 85 18.27 -10.34 10.84
C GLU A 85 19.10 -10.58 9.57
N LYS A 86 18.47 -10.86 8.41
CA LYS A 86 19.15 -11.15 7.14
C LYS A 86 18.83 -10.12 6.06
N LEU A 87 19.04 -8.84 6.38
CA LEU A 87 19.34 -7.82 5.36
C LEU A 87 20.72 -8.11 4.74
N HIS A 88 20.88 -9.27 4.11
CA HIS A 88 22.00 -9.51 3.21
C HIS A 88 21.72 -8.75 1.90
N PRO A 89 22.75 -8.12 1.30
CA PRO A 89 22.61 -7.47 0.01
C PRO A 89 22.01 -8.46 -0.99
N LEU A 90 21.08 -7.97 -1.82
CA LEU A 90 20.33 -8.73 -2.81
C LEU A 90 21.27 -9.53 -3.71
N ASP A 91 21.64 -10.73 -3.27
CA ASP A 91 22.53 -11.62 -3.99
C ASP A 91 21.68 -12.68 -4.70
N GLU A 92 22.09 -13.06 -5.90
CA GLU A 92 21.35 -13.95 -6.81
C GLU A 92 21.08 -15.35 -6.21
N THR A 93 21.65 -15.65 -5.05
CA THR A 93 21.45 -16.88 -4.27
C THR A 93 20.05 -17.01 -3.65
N SER A 94 19.19 -15.97 -3.68
CA SER A 94 17.79 -16.07 -3.20
C SER A 94 16.91 -17.03 -4.01
N VAL A 95 17.36 -17.48 -5.19
CA VAL A 95 16.64 -18.48 -6.00
C VAL A 95 16.78 -19.90 -5.44
N ALA A 96 17.91 -20.21 -4.78
CA ALA A 96 18.23 -21.54 -4.27
C ALA A 96 17.47 -21.88 -2.97
N SER A 97 17.02 -20.87 -2.22
CA SER A 97 16.29 -21.02 -0.95
C SER A 97 14.77 -21.08 -1.11
N ARG A 98 14.24 -21.12 -2.34
CA ARG A 98 12.79 -21.08 -2.60
C ARG A 98 12.12 -22.43 -2.44
N THR A 99 10.93 -22.42 -1.83
CA THR A 99 10.12 -23.63 -1.68
C THR A 99 9.64 -24.15 -3.04
N ILE A 100 9.22 -25.42 -3.10
CA ILE A 100 8.71 -26.03 -4.34
C ILE A 100 7.48 -25.27 -4.87
N GLY A 101 6.57 -24.87 -3.97
CA GLY A 101 5.38 -24.09 -4.32
C GLY A 101 5.71 -22.71 -4.88
N GLU A 102 6.68 -22.03 -4.29
CA GLU A 102 7.15 -20.72 -4.74
C GLU A 102 7.77 -20.80 -6.14
N ARG A 103 8.60 -21.82 -6.41
CA ARG A 103 9.15 -22.04 -7.76
C ARG A 103 8.06 -22.31 -8.79
N ALA A 104 7.04 -23.10 -8.44
CA ALA A 104 5.91 -23.35 -9.31
C ALA A 104 5.13 -22.07 -9.61
N LEU A 105 4.85 -21.24 -8.59
CA LEU A 105 4.17 -19.96 -8.75
C LEU A 105 4.99 -19.00 -9.62
N LEU A 106 6.29 -18.85 -9.38
CA LEU A 106 7.18 -17.97 -10.14
C LEU A 106 7.33 -18.42 -11.61
N SER A 107 7.36 -19.73 -11.86
CA SER A 107 7.38 -20.27 -13.23
C SER A 107 6.09 -19.91 -13.98
N ARG A 108 4.93 -20.01 -13.32
CA ARG A 108 3.62 -19.66 -13.90
C ARG A 108 3.44 -18.15 -14.06
N ALA A 109 3.98 -17.36 -13.13
CA ALA A 109 4.01 -15.90 -13.21
C ALA A 109 5.05 -15.38 -14.21
N GLY A 110 5.88 -16.26 -14.79
CA GLY A 110 6.95 -15.87 -15.71
C GLY A 110 8.10 -15.09 -15.08
N ALA A 111 8.14 -15.00 -13.75
CA ALA A 111 9.15 -14.26 -12.98
C ALA A 111 10.55 -14.88 -13.11
N THR A 112 10.66 -16.14 -13.52
CA THR A 112 11.94 -16.81 -13.81
C THR A 112 12.66 -16.26 -15.05
N ARG A 113 11.99 -15.44 -15.87
CA ARG A 113 12.56 -14.78 -17.06
C ARG A 113 12.85 -13.29 -16.84
N ALA A 114 12.65 -12.78 -15.63
CA ALA A 114 12.89 -11.37 -15.34
C ALA A 114 14.39 -11.05 -15.44
N ASN A 115 14.72 -9.87 -15.99
CA ASN A 115 16.10 -9.39 -16.04
C ASN A 115 16.53 -9.00 -14.60
N PRO A 116 17.60 -9.58 -14.04
CA PRO A 116 18.06 -9.25 -12.69
C PRO A 116 18.49 -7.78 -12.57
N GLU A 117 18.93 -7.18 -13.67
CA GLU A 117 19.40 -5.79 -13.73
C GLU A 117 18.27 -4.77 -13.94
N ILE A 118 17.00 -5.17 -13.97
CA ILE A 118 15.88 -4.27 -14.30
C ILE A 118 15.81 -3.06 -13.38
N ARG A 119 16.17 -3.22 -12.09
CA ARG A 119 16.22 -2.10 -11.13
C ARG A 119 17.33 -1.11 -11.48
N ARG A 120 18.50 -1.59 -11.89
CA ARG A 120 19.61 -0.74 -12.33
C ARG A 120 19.24 0.01 -13.61
N ILE A 121 18.63 -0.69 -14.58
CA ILE A 121 18.16 -0.10 -15.84
C ILE A 121 17.13 0.99 -15.57
N LEU A 122 16.07 0.69 -14.79
CA LEU A 122 15.05 1.66 -14.41
C LEU A 122 15.61 2.85 -13.63
N ASN A 123 16.57 2.64 -12.73
CA ASN A 123 17.20 3.74 -12.01
C ASN A 123 18.04 4.61 -12.95
N THR A 124 18.69 4.02 -13.94
CA THR A 124 19.47 4.76 -14.94
C THR A 124 18.56 5.56 -15.87
N GLU A 125 17.47 4.95 -16.35
CA GLU A 125 16.47 5.59 -17.22
C GLU A 125 15.65 6.64 -16.45
N GLY A 126 15.23 6.34 -15.22
CA GLY A 126 14.47 7.24 -14.36
C GLY A 126 15.28 8.43 -13.85
N ALA A 127 16.58 8.25 -13.62
CA ALA A 127 17.47 9.37 -13.29
C ALA A 127 17.61 10.36 -14.47
N ALA A 128 17.56 9.88 -15.72
CA ALA A 128 17.58 10.76 -16.89
C ALA A 128 16.31 11.61 -17.00
N ILE A 129 15.14 11.05 -16.64
CA ILE A 129 13.86 11.79 -16.61
C ILE A 129 13.88 12.86 -15.51
N ALA A 130 14.48 12.57 -14.35
CA ALA A 130 14.64 13.54 -13.27
C ALA A 130 15.63 14.68 -13.60
N GLN A 131 16.51 14.47 -14.57
CA GLN A 131 17.47 15.45 -15.09
C GLN A 131 17.01 16.09 -16.40
N GLU A 132 15.75 15.97 -16.80
CA GLU A 132 15.25 16.71 -17.97
C GLU A 132 15.45 18.21 -17.73
N ASP A 133 16.24 18.82 -18.62
CA ASP A 133 16.46 20.26 -18.65
C ASP A 133 15.09 20.93 -18.81
N ARG A 134 14.67 21.65 -17.75
CA ARG A 134 13.46 22.48 -17.80
C ARG A 134 13.52 23.30 -19.09
N SER A 135 12.42 23.30 -19.86
CA SER A 135 12.37 24.07 -21.11
C SER A 135 12.77 25.53 -20.84
N LEU A 136 13.42 26.21 -21.80
CA LEU A 136 13.81 27.61 -21.61
C LEU A 136 12.62 28.50 -21.20
N THR A 137 11.41 28.18 -21.67
CA THR A 137 10.18 28.86 -21.27
C THR A 137 9.86 28.64 -19.79
N GLU A 138 9.99 27.41 -19.29
CA GLU A 138 9.82 27.07 -17.87
C GLU A 138 10.87 27.77 -17.02
N GLN A 139 12.12 27.75 -17.47
CA GLN A 139 13.22 28.44 -16.78
C GLN A 139 12.98 29.95 -16.70
N LEU A 140 12.44 30.57 -17.76
CA LEU A 140 12.08 31.99 -17.77
C LEU A 140 10.83 32.29 -16.93
N LEU A 141 9.83 31.42 -16.97
CA LEU A 141 8.59 31.55 -16.20
C LEU A 141 8.85 31.50 -14.69
N PHE A 142 9.82 30.67 -14.27
CA PHE A 142 10.24 30.49 -12.89
C PHE A 142 11.60 31.14 -12.58
N MET A 143 12.09 32.04 -13.43
CA MET A 143 13.39 32.73 -13.24
C MET A 143 13.37 33.68 -12.03
N ASP A 144 12.22 34.30 -11.79
CA ASP A 144 11.94 35.20 -10.66
C ASP A 144 11.25 34.46 -9.50
N ALA A 145 10.75 33.25 -9.75
CA ALA A 145 10.24 32.34 -8.73
C ALA A 145 11.38 31.56 -8.05
N GLN A 146 12.56 32.18 -7.89
CA GLN A 146 13.27 31.98 -6.64
C GLN A 146 12.42 32.64 -5.55
N GLU A 147 11.32 31.98 -5.18
CA GLU A 147 10.90 32.01 -3.78
C GLU A 147 12.15 31.61 -3.03
N LYS A 148 12.82 32.65 -2.50
CA LYS A 148 13.84 32.54 -1.47
C LYS A 148 13.37 31.38 -0.59
N PRO A 149 14.12 30.28 -0.45
CA PRO A 149 13.74 29.28 0.53
C PRO A 149 13.61 30.10 1.81
N THR A 150 12.39 30.29 2.29
CA THR A 150 12.16 30.86 3.58
C THR A 150 12.66 29.76 4.51
N ASP A 151 13.98 29.74 4.70
CA ASP A 151 14.62 29.36 5.96
C ASP A 151 14.30 30.43 7.03
N GLU A 152 13.08 30.96 6.94
CA GLU A 152 12.37 31.55 8.04
C GLU A 152 11.68 30.34 8.64
N THR A 153 12.31 29.78 9.67
CA THR A 153 11.69 28.79 10.53
C THR A 153 10.33 29.34 10.95
N LEU A 154 9.28 28.86 10.28
CA LEU A 154 7.91 29.26 10.55
C LEU A 154 7.56 28.69 11.92
N ASP A 155 7.46 29.56 12.93
CA ASP A 155 7.05 29.14 14.27
C ASP A 155 5.58 28.67 14.18
N PRO A 156 5.30 27.36 14.39
CA PRO A 156 3.93 26.84 14.29
C PRO A 156 2.98 27.52 15.28
N ILE A 157 3.50 27.99 16.42
CA ILE A 157 2.71 28.63 17.47
C ILE A 157 2.30 30.03 17.03
N GLU A 158 3.21 30.81 16.45
CA GLU A 158 2.90 32.14 15.94
C GLU A 158 1.94 32.10 14.74
N GLU A 159 2.16 31.15 13.82
CA GLU A 159 1.29 30.99 12.65
C GLU A 159 -0.12 30.56 13.06
N TYR A 160 -0.24 29.68 14.06
CA TYR A 160 -1.54 29.30 14.62
C TYR A 160 -2.26 30.52 15.22
N ARG A 161 -1.56 31.38 15.97
CA ARG A 161 -2.16 32.62 16.51
C ARG A 161 -2.62 33.56 15.40
N ARG A 162 -1.87 33.67 14.30
CA ARG A 162 -2.26 34.48 13.14
C ARG A 162 -3.56 33.97 12.51
N ILE A 163 -3.66 32.66 12.29
CA ILE A 163 -4.80 32.05 11.59
C ILE A 163 -6.06 32.06 12.45
N TYR A 164 -5.94 31.72 13.73
CA TYR A 164 -7.10 31.46 14.59
C TYR A 164 -7.41 32.60 15.57
N GLY A 165 -6.53 33.60 15.69
CA GLY A 165 -6.69 34.71 16.65
C GLY A 165 -6.73 34.27 18.11
N GLN A 166 -6.35 33.02 18.38
CA GLN A 166 -6.41 32.36 19.68
C GLN A 166 -5.08 31.65 19.95
N PRO A 167 -4.68 31.52 21.24
CA PRO A 167 -3.52 30.73 21.58
C PRO A 167 -3.72 29.26 21.17
N VAL A 168 -2.62 28.58 20.82
CA VAL A 168 -2.63 27.14 20.57
C VAL A 168 -3.29 26.43 21.75
N PRO A 169 -4.34 25.60 21.53
CA PRO A 169 -4.91 24.79 22.58
C PRO A 169 -3.80 23.90 23.14
N SER A 170 -3.48 24.07 24.41
CA SER A 170 -2.68 23.09 25.13
C SER A 170 -3.39 21.75 24.97
N ALA A 171 -2.65 20.69 24.64
CA ALA A 171 -3.19 19.35 24.70
C ALA A 171 -3.93 19.17 26.04
N PRO A 172 -5.08 18.47 26.08
CA PRO A 172 -5.76 18.19 27.34
C PRO A 172 -4.71 17.59 28.28
N SER A 173 -4.48 18.26 29.41
CA SER A 173 -3.55 17.78 30.42
C SER A 173 -3.89 16.32 30.67
N THR A 174 -2.95 15.42 30.39
CA THR A 174 -2.96 14.11 31.01
C THR A 174 -2.96 14.40 32.49
N ASP A 175 -4.13 14.24 33.09
CA ASP A 175 -4.39 14.26 34.51
C ASP A 175 -3.48 13.21 35.14
N THR A 176 -2.25 13.60 35.47
CA THR A 176 -1.42 12.88 36.42
C THR A 176 -2.14 13.00 37.74
N GLY A 177 -2.85 11.93 38.07
CA GLY A 177 -3.61 11.77 39.29
C GLY A 177 -2.86 12.32 40.49
N GLN A 178 -3.40 13.41 41.01
CA GLN A 178 -3.09 13.91 42.33
C GLN A 178 -4.13 13.29 43.26
N ASP A 179 -3.67 12.34 44.07
CA ASP A 179 -4.44 11.67 45.12
C ASP A 179 -5.03 12.71 46.10
N ASP A 180 -6.36 12.85 46.10
CA ASP A 180 -7.13 13.41 47.22
C ASP A 180 -8.17 12.37 47.67
N PRO A 181 -8.14 11.88 48.93
CA PRO A 181 -9.11 10.91 49.39
C PRO A 181 -10.35 11.64 49.91
N ILE A 182 -11.43 11.63 49.14
CA ILE A 182 -12.78 11.93 49.64
C ILE A 182 -13.69 10.76 49.29
N PHE A 183 -13.69 9.73 50.15
CA PHE A 183 -14.76 8.75 50.20
C PHE A 183 -15.68 9.09 51.37
N GLY A 184 -16.88 9.56 51.03
CA GLY A 184 -17.97 9.77 51.96
C GLY A 184 -19.31 9.61 51.24
N TYR A 185 -19.84 8.39 51.25
CA TYR A 185 -21.27 8.11 51.43
C TYR A 185 -21.42 6.64 51.85
N GLU A 186 -22.09 6.47 52.99
CA GLU A 186 -22.69 5.27 53.63
C GLU A 186 -21.93 3.93 53.65
#